data_AF-A0A7C5RVV8-F1
#
_entry.id   AF-A0A7C5RVV8-F1
#
_cell.length_a   1.000
_cell.length_b   1.000
_cell.length_c   1.000
_cell.angle_alpha   90.00
_cell.angle_beta   90.00
_cell.angle_gamma   90.00
#
_symmetry.space_group_name_H-M   'P 1'
#
loop_
_entity.id
_entity.type
_entity.pdbx_description
1 polymer ?
#
loop_
_entity_poly.entity_id
_entity_poly.type
_entity_poly.pdbx_seq_one_letter_code
_entity_poly.pdbx_strand_id
1 'polypeptide(L)'
;MMKKKNKKKEVKSQNKEKKEAKIKNTNGKIESAIDNVLSEKLKIKKSIEPQKKGINHIKENLSKTPFAYLLKEVSKYPLLTPEEEKKLATRFKKYGDREAAKRLVLANLRFVIKIALDYKNWGVPVEDLVSEGIVGLLNAMKKFDPSKGVKFISYASYWIKAFIHNYILSNFSIIKLGTTQDERKIFANIFKIREETYAEDVKEQGKKLGVDEEKIKLMSSRVRSRDISLENPQDEEGSLKLADILKADESYEPITRVELEDSRDFIQSRLNDAFLHLTSQERQVIQQRYLNPRPKTLKELSDELKISKERIRQVEKRAFQKLRTILSKYAKTFRIDMLKDKVRRKRRTKEEMELARMIQGEIKQKKKRRRKTLTKVEPTTTEFFDIKDKMIE
;
A
#
# COMPACT_ATOMS: atom_id res chain seq x y z
N MET A 1 61.90 -13.15 4.99
CA MET A 1 60.50 -12.70 4.78
C MET A 1 59.51 -13.77 4.30
N MET A 2 59.93 -14.90 3.70
CA MET A 2 59.01 -15.93 3.18
C MET A 2 58.29 -16.78 4.26
N LYS A 3 58.93 -17.11 5.39
CA LYS A 3 58.31 -17.92 6.46
C LYS A 3 57.10 -17.25 7.16
N LYS A 4 57.08 -15.91 7.26
CA LYS A 4 55.94 -15.15 7.84
C LYS A 4 54.74 -15.05 6.88
N LYS A 5 54.96 -15.10 5.56
CA LYS A 5 53.87 -15.11 4.56
C LYS A 5 53.16 -16.47 4.47
N ASN A 6 53.89 -17.59 4.64
CA ASN A 6 53.28 -18.92 4.66
C ASN A 6 52.43 -19.17 5.93
N LYS A 7 52.91 -18.79 7.12
CA LYS A 7 52.10 -18.85 8.36
C LYS A 7 50.81 -18.01 8.28
N LYS A 8 50.84 -16.83 7.65
CA LYS A 8 49.62 -16.01 7.46
C LYS A 8 48.64 -16.60 6.45
N LYS A 9 49.09 -17.41 5.48
CA LYS A 9 48.23 -18.13 4.54
C LYS A 9 47.57 -19.34 5.20
N GLU A 10 48.31 -20.11 6.00
CA GLU A 10 47.79 -21.26 6.76
C GLU A 10 46.75 -20.85 7.81
N VAL A 11 46.97 -19.74 8.53
CA VAL A 11 45.99 -19.25 9.51
C VAL A 11 44.71 -18.73 8.82
N LYS A 12 44.81 -18.22 7.59
CA LYS A 12 43.64 -17.79 6.79
C LYS A 12 42.88 -18.98 6.20
N SER A 13 43.54 -20.06 5.78
CA SER A 13 42.86 -21.27 5.31
C SER A 13 42.14 -21.99 6.46
N GLN A 14 42.79 -22.15 7.61
CA GLN A 14 42.19 -22.77 8.79
C GLN A 14 40.96 -21.99 9.33
N ASN A 15 40.99 -20.66 9.27
CA ASN A 15 39.83 -19.84 9.65
C ASN A 15 38.68 -19.89 8.65
N LYS A 16 38.97 -20.17 7.37
CA LYS A 16 37.96 -20.35 6.32
C LYS A 16 37.28 -21.72 6.46
N GLU A 17 38.06 -22.77 6.71
CA GLU A 17 37.55 -24.12 7.01
C GLU A 17 36.72 -24.15 8.30
N LYS A 18 37.13 -23.44 9.36
CA LYS A 18 36.32 -23.33 10.60
C LYS A 18 35.00 -22.58 10.38
N LYS A 19 34.96 -21.58 9.50
CA LYS A 19 33.71 -20.89 9.13
C LYS A 19 32.80 -21.77 8.28
N GLU A 20 33.34 -22.50 7.30
CA GLU A 20 32.58 -23.45 6.49
C GLU A 20 32.04 -24.64 7.31
N ALA A 21 32.81 -25.14 8.28
CA ALA A 21 32.37 -26.15 9.23
C ALA A 21 31.23 -25.64 10.12
N LYS A 22 31.31 -24.39 10.60
CA LYS A 22 30.20 -23.76 11.35
C LYS A 22 28.94 -23.60 10.52
N ILE A 23 29.06 -23.16 9.25
CA ILE A 23 27.92 -22.98 8.34
C ILE A 23 27.28 -24.34 7.99
N LYS A 24 28.09 -25.39 7.76
CA LYS A 24 27.59 -26.76 7.56
C LYS A 24 26.88 -27.29 8.79
N ASN A 25 27.38 -27.02 9.99
CA ASN A 25 26.76 -27.48 11.24
C ASN A 25 25.46 -26.71 11.57
N THR A 26 25.39 -25.41 11.26
CA THR A 26 24.14 -24.65 11.37
C THR A 26 23.10 -25.08 10.34
N ASN A 27 23.51 -25.36 9.11
CA ASN A 27 22.61 -25.87 8.08
C ASN A 27 22.13 -27.29 8.40
N GLY A 28 22.99 -28.16 8.92
CA GLY A 28 22.60 -29.50 9.39
C GLY A 28 21.61 -29.49 10.55
N LYS A 29 21.73 -28.52 11.48
CA LYS A 29 20.75 -28.33 12.57
C LYS A 29 19.40 -27.78 12.08
N ILE A 30 19.42 -26.93 11.06
CA ILE A 30 18.21 -26.42 10.41
C ILE A 30 17.54 -27.55 9.59
N GLU A 31 18.33 -28.38 8.89
CA GLU A 31 17.85 -29.55 8.15
C GLU A 31 17.25 -30.60 9.08
N SER A 32 17.88 -30.91 10.22
CA SER A 32 17.31 -31.84 11.20
C SER A 32 16.03 -31.32 11.85
N ALA A 33 15.92 -30.01 12.06
CA ALA A 33 14.70 -29.39 12.57
C ALA A 33 13.56 -29.41 11.54
N ILE A 34 13.88 -29.27 10.25
CA ILE A 34 12.90 -29.36 9.15
C ILE A 34 12.43 -30.82 8.97
N ASP A 35 13.33 -31.79 9.05
CA ASP A 35 13.00 -33.22 8.91
C ASP A 35 12.20 -33.77 10.11
N ASN A 36 12.46 -33.27 11.32
CA ASN A 36 11.66 -33.60 12.50
C ASN A 36 10.22 -33.07 12.37
N VAL A 37 10.05 -31.84 11.90
CA VAL A 37 8.71 -31.24 11.67
C VAL A 37 7.96 -31.94 10.53
N LEU A 38 8.66 -32.43 9.51
CA LEU A 38 8.06 -33.17 8.39
C LEU A 38 7.66 -34.60 8.78
N SER A 39 8.40 -35.25 9.67
CA SER A 39 8.12 -36.62 10.13
C SER A 39 6.97 -36.70 11.15
N GLU A 40 6.77 -35.68 11.99
CA GLU A 40 5.58 -35.57 12.86
C GLU A 40 4.28 -35.41 12.06
N LYS A 41 4.29 -34.62 10.97
CA LYS A 41 3.13 -34.46 10.08
C LYS A 41 2.69 -35.75 9.37
N LEU A 42 3.59 -36.74 9.23
CA LEU A 42 3.25 -38.05 8.66
C LEU A 42 2.56 -38.97 9.66
N LYS A 43 2.76 -38.79 10.97
CA LYS A 43 2.07 -39.58 12.01
C LYS A 43 0.61 -39.13 12.22
N ILE A 44 0.34 -37.83 12.10
CA ILE A 44 -0.98 -37.22 12.35
C ILE A 44 -1.99 -37.53 11.22
N LYS A 45 -1.52 -37.87 10.01
CA LYS A 45 -2.40 -38.19 8.88
C LYS A 45 -3.14 -39.53 9.01
N LYS A 46 -2.79 -40.38 9.99
CA LYS A 46 -3.43 -41.68 10.23
C LYS A 46 -4.71 -41.60 11.07
N SER A 47 -5.02 -40.46 11.70
CA SER A 47 -6.11 -40.35 12.69
C SER A 47 -7.37 -39.60 12.21
N ILE A 48 -7.51 -39.31 10.91
CA ILE A 48 -8.69 -38.62 10.37
C ILE A 48 -9.25 -39.40 9.18
N GLU A 49 -10.17 -40.33 9.45
CA GLU A 49 -11.05 -40.90 8.42
C GLU A 49 -12.22 -39.94 8.15
N PRO A 50 -12.49 -39.54 6.89
CA PRO A 50 -13.71 -38.83 6.56
C PRO A 50 -14.86 -39.78 6.25
N GLN A 51 -16.03 -39.45 6.79
CA GLN A 51 -17.29 -40.17 6.62
C GLN A 51 -17.71 -40.25 5.13
N LYS A 52 -17.97 -41.48 4.67
CA LYS A 52 -18.36 -41.84 3.31
C LYS A 52 -19.86 -41.57 3.10
N LYS A 53 -20.28 -40.36 2.71
CA LYS A 53 -21.61 -40.09 2.10
C LYS A 53 -21.55 -38.71 1.42
N GLY A 54 -21.38 -38.71 0.09
CA GLY A 54 -21.24 -37.47 -0.71
C GLY A 54 -20.16 -37.50 -1.80
N ILE A 55 -19.43 -38.61 -1.96
CA ILE A 55 -18.26 -38.71 -2.85
C ILE A 55 -18.65 -38.74 -4.35
N ASN A 56 -19.90 -39.03 -4.70
CA ASN A 56 -20.28 -39.24 -6.11
C ASN A 56 -20.57 -37.94 -6.87
N HIS A 57 -21.20 -36.93 -6.28
CA HIS A 57 -21.50 -35.66 -6.98
C HIS A 57 -20.29 -34.72 -7.13
N ILE A 58 -19.28 -34.83 -6.27
CA ILE A 58 -18.03 -34.04 -6.39
C ILE A 58 -17.12 -34.61 -7.51
N LYS A 59 -17.21 -35.91 -7.81
CA LYS A 59 -16.40 -36.55 -8.86
C LYS A 59 -16.80 -36.15 -10.28
N GLU A 60 -18.08 -35.88 -10.54
CA GLU A 60 -18.55 -35.49 -11.88
C GLU A 60 -18.13 -34.07 -12.27
N ASN A 61 -18.19 -33.11 -11.34
CA ASN A 61 -17.78 -31.71 -11.61
C ASN A 61 -16.27 -31.48 -11.59
N LEU A 62 -15.49 -32.35 -10.92
CA LEU A 62 -14.03 -32.27 -10.97
C LEU A 62 -13.48 -32.58 -12.36
N SER A 63 -14.24 -33.24 -13.24
CA SER A 63 -13.78 -33.63 -14.59
C SER A 63 -13.66 -32.45 -15.57
N LYS A 64 -14.24 -31.29 -15.26
CA LYS A 64 -14.33 -30.11 -16.16
C LYS A 64 -13.51 -28.89 -15.71
N THR A 65 -12.74 -28.98 -14.62
CA THR A 65 -11.91 -27.84 -14.20
C THR A 65 -10.57 -27.81 -14.95
N PRO A 66 -10.04 -26.63 -15.32
CA PRO A 66 -8.72 -26.52 -15.95
C PRO A 66 -7.60 -27.23 -15.15
N PHE A 67 -7.71 -27.22 -13.82
CA PHE A 67 -6.78 -27.91 -12.94
C PHE A 67 -6.84 -29.44 -13.06
N ALA A 68 -8.02 -30.02 -13.24
CA ALA A 68 -8.14 -31.46 -13.45
C ALA A 68 -7.57 -31.91 -14.79
N TYR A 69 -7.68 -31.09 -15.83
CA TYR A 69 -6.99 -31.32 -17.09
C TYR A 69 -5.46 -31.35 -16.90
N LEU A 70 -4.90 -30.40 -16.15
CA LEU A 70 -3.48 -30.38 -15.82
C LEU A 70 -3.05 -31.66 -15.07
N LEU A 71 -3.82 -32.11 -14.08
CA LEU A 71 -3.52 -33.35 -13.36
C LEU A 71 -3.53 -34.59 -14.26
N LYS A 72 -4.49 -34.65 -15.21
CA LYS A 72 -4.59 -35.74 -16.20
C LYS A 72 -3.43 -35.69 -17.20
N GLU A 73 -2.98 -34.51 -17.59
CA GLU A 73 -1.86 -34.38 -18.53
C GLU A 73 -0.53 -34.75 -17.86
N VAL A 74 -0.32 -34.28 -16.63
CA VAL A 74 0.89 -34.56 -15.86
C VAL A 74 1.03 -36.05 -15.49
N SER A 75 -0.08 -36.78 -15.34
CA SER A 75 -0.06 -38.21 -15.02
C SER A 75 0.43 -39.10 -16.19
N LYS A 76 0.39 -38.61 -17.44
CA LYS A 76 0.87 -39.33 -18.62
C LYS A 76 2.39 -39.49 -18.64
N TYR A 77 3.12 -38.63 -17.93
CA TYR A 77 4.58 -38.67 -17.92
C TYR A 77 5.09 -39.70 -16.89
N PRO A 78 5.90 -40.69 -17.32
CA PRO A 78 6.45 -41.70 -16.41
C PRO A 78 7.48 -41.09 -15.46
N LEU A 79 7.60 -41.68 -14.27
CA LEU A 79 8.64 -41.33 -13.30
C LEU A 79 10.00 -41.79 -13.83
N LEU A 80 11.02 -40.95 -13.64
CA LEU A 80 12.39 -41.26 -14.03
C LEU A 80 13.10 -42.06 -12.95
N THR A 81 13.95 -43.00 -13.38
CA THR A 81 14.90 -43.66 -12.48
C THR A 81 16.06 -42.70 -12.12
N PRO A 82 16.76 -42.91 -10.99
CA PRO A 82 17.90 -42.07 -10.60
C PRO A 82 19.02 -42.01 -11.65
N GLU A 83 19.23 -43.10 -12.39
CA GLU A 83 20.23 -43.15 -13.46
C GLU A 83 19.82 -42.30 -14.67
N GLU A 84 18.55 -42.39 -15.09
CA GLU A 84 18.00 -41.56 -16.16
C GLU A 84 18.02 -40.08 -15.80
N GLU A 85 17.66 -39.74 -14.56
CA GLU A 85 17.71 -38.37 -14.04
C GLU A 85 19.12 -37.78 -14.18
N LYS A 86 20.15 -38.55 -13.80
CA LYS A 86 21.55 -38.15 -13.93
C LYS A 86 21.98 -38.04 -15.39
N LYS A 87 21.58 -38.96 -16.26
CA LYS A 87 21.86 -38.92 -17.72
C LYS A 87 21.23 -37.69 -18.38
N LEU A 88 19.96 -37.40 -18.10
CA LEU A 88 19.26 -36.23 -18.66
C LEU A 88 19.87 -34.92 -18.14
N ALA A 89 20.14 -34.83 -16.85
CA ALA A 89 20.70 -33.63 -16.26
C ALA A 89 22.15 -33.36 -16.71
N THR A 90 22.96 -34.41 -16.91
CA THR A 90 24.32 -34.28 -17.47
C THR A 90 24.30 -33.87 -18.93
N ARG A 91 23.38 -34.42 -19.75
CA ARG A 91 23.18 -33.99 -21.14
C ARG A 91 22.82 -32.51 -21.24
N PHE A 92 21.86 -32.06 -20.44
CA PHE A 92 21.48 -30.65 -20.40
C PHE A 92 22.66 -29.73 -20.02
N LYS A 93 23.43 -30.11 -18.98
CA LYS A 93 24.53 -29.26 -18.51
C LYS A 93 25.74 -29.21 -19.43
N LYS A 94 26.05 -30.31 -20.13
CA LYS A 94 27.20 -30.38 -21.06
C LYS A 94 26.88 -29.85 -22.45
N TYR A 95 25.70 -30.17 -22.97
CA TYR A 95 25.36 -29.92 -24.38
C TYR A 95 24.22 -28.91 -24.57
N GLY A 96 23.62 -28.40 -23.50
CA GLY A 96 22.48 -27.47 -23.60
C GLY A 96 21.21 -28.11 -24.18
N ASP A 97 21.10 -29.44 -24.09
CA ASP A 97 20.01 -30.22 -24.68
C ASP A 97 18.64 -29.87 -24.07
N ARG A 98 17.83 -29.15 -24.85
CA ARG A 98 16.50 -28.67 -24.44
C ARG A 98 15.49 -29.80 -24.27
N GLU A 99 15.62 -30.89 -25.02
CA GLU A 99 14.70 -32.02 -24.92
C GLU A 99 14.95 -32.81 -23.65
N ALA A 100 16.23 -33.00 -23.29
CA ALA A 100 16.61 -33.62 -22.02
C ALA A 100 16.07 -32.82 -20.82
N ALA A 101 16.19 -31.50 -20.87
CA ALA A 101 15.61 -30.58 -19.89
C ALA A 101 14.07 -30.70 -19.81
N LYS A 102 13.39 -30.67 -20.97
CA LYS A 102 11.93 -30.80 -21.03
C LYS A 102 11.46 -32.11 -20.40
N ARG A 103 12.10 -33.23 -20.75
CA ARG A 103 11.76 -34.55 -20.18
C ARG A 103 11.98 -34.61 -18.68
N LEU A 104 13.09 -34.04 -18.20
CA LEU A 104 13.41 -33.97 -16.77
C LEU A 104 12.39 -33.14 -15.98
N VAL A 105 11.96 -31.99 -16.52
CA VAL A 105 10.96 -31.13 -15.89
C VAL A 105 9.59 -31.79 -15.86
N LEU A 106 9.12 -32.33 -17.00
CA LEU A 106 7.80 -32.95 -17.13
C LEU A 106 7.61 -34.14 -16.18
N ALA A 107 8.64 -35.00 -16.03
CA ALA A 107 8.60 -36.13 -15.11
C ALA A 107 8.47 -35.71 -13.63
N ASN A 108 8.91 -34.50 -13.29
CA ASN A 108 8.93 -33.99 -11.92
C ASN A 108 7.75 -33.05 -11.58
N LEU A 109 6.84 -32.79 -12.52
CA LEU A 109 5.68 -31.93 -12.29
C LEU A 109 4.75 -32.44 -11.19
N ARG A 110 4.59 -33.77 -11.07
CA ARG A 110 3.80 -34.40 -9.98
C ARG A 110 4.31 -33.99 -8.59
N PHE A 111 5.62 -33.84 -8.46
CA PHE A 111 6.25 -33.42 -7.21
C PHE A 111 6.00 -31.94 -6.91
N VAL A 112 6.02 -31.08 -7.93
CA VAL A 112 5.66 -29.65 -7.79
C VAL A 112 4.23 -29.51 -7.29
N ILE A 113 3.29 -30.24 -7.88
CA ILE A 113 1.87 -30.22 -7.48
C ILE A 113 1.72 -30.67 -6.03
N LYS A 114 2.43 -31.74 -5.62
CA LYS A 114 2.44 -32.19 -4.24
C LYS A 114 2.89 -31.09 -3.27
N ILE A 115 3.98 -30.38 -3.58
CA ILE A 115 4.45 -29.26 -2.74
C ILE A 115 3.43 -28.13 -2.72
N ALA A 116 2.89 -27.73 -3.88
CA ALA A 116 1.92 -26.63 -3.96
C ALA A 116 0.64 -26.90 -3.15
N LEU A 117 0.17 -28.15 -3.11
CA LEU A 117 -0.98 -28.56 -2.31
C LEU A 117 -0.78 -28.40 -0.80
N ASP A 118 0.46 -28.46 -0.31
CA ASP A 118 0.77 -28.16 1.11
C ASP A 118 0.51 -26.68 1.44
N TYR A 119 0.42 -25.80 0.42
CA TYR A 119 0.19 -24.36 0.53
C TYR A 119 -1.22 -23.90 0.14
N LYS A 120 -2.17 -24.82 -0.08
CA LYS A 120 -3.53 -24.47 -0.52
C LYS A 120 -4.30 -23.57 0.46
N ASN A 121 -4.01 -23.66 1.77
CA ASN A 121 -4.75 -22.96 2.81
C ASN A 121 -4.38 -21.47 2.95
N TRP A 122 -3.43 -20.98 2.16
CA TRP A 122 -2.99 -19.59 2.22
C TRP A 122 -3.97 -18.61 1.53
N GLY A 123 -4.98 -19.12 0.81
CA GLY A 123 -6.03 -18.36 0.11
C GLY A 123 -5.62 -17.79 -1.23
N VAL A 124 -4.54 -18.32 -1.78
CA VAL A 124 -4.10 -18.07 -3.15
C VAL A 124 -4.54 -19.26 -4.00
N PRO A 125 -4.99 -19.07 -5.26
CA PRO A 125 -5.37 -20.17 -6.15
C PRO A 125 -4.26 -21.22 -6.27
N VAL A 126 -4.61 -22.50 -6.19
CA VAL A 126 -3.62 -23.60 -6.21
C VAL A 126 -2.95 -23.68 -7.58
N GLU A 127 -3.67 -23.33 -8.63
CA GLU A 127 -3.20 -23.24 -10.01
C GLU A 127 -2.01 -22.28 -10.14
N ASP A 128 -2.08 -21.14 -9.47
CA ASP A 128 -1.00 -20.15 -9.46
C ASP A 128 0.20 -20.66 -8.65
N LEU A 129 -0.06 -21.29 -7.50
CA LEU A 129 1.00 -21.91 -6.68
C LEU A 129 1.76 -22.99 -7.47
N VAL A 130 1.04 -23.80 -8.27
CA VAL A 130 1.65 -24.79 -9.16
C VAL A 130 2.47 -24.10 -10.24
N SER A 131 1.94 -23.05 -10.88
CA SER A 131 2.63 -22.31 -11.93
C SER A 131 3.95 -21.70 -11.43
N GLU A 132 3.94 -21.07 -10.26
CA GLU A 132 5.15 -20.54 -9.62
C GLU A 132 6.10 -21.64 -9.15
N GLY A 133 5.56 -22.76 -8.69
CA GLY A 133 6.35 -23.96 -8.41
C GLY A 133 7.07 -24.49 -9.66
N ILE A 134 6.45 -24.43 -10.83
CA ILE A 134 7.06 -24.81 -12.12
C ILE A 134 8.19 -23.84 -12.47
N VAL A 135 8.00 -22.54 -12.27
CA VAL A 135 9.07 -21.54 -12.45
C VAL A 135 10.25 -21.83 -11.50
N GLY A 136 9.96 -22.19 -10.25
CA GLY A 136 10.95 -22.63 -9.27
C GLY A 136 11.72 -23.88 -9.74
N LEU A 137 11.02 -24.88 -10.27
CA LEU A 137 11.62 -26.10 -10.82
C LEU A 137 12.53 -25.81 -12.02
N LEU A 138 12.12 -24.92 -12.94
CA LEU A 138 12.93 -24.50 -14.08
C LEU A 138 14.21 -23.79 -13.63
N ASN A 139 14.12 -22.94 -12.60
CA ASN A 139 15.30 -22.29 -12.01
C ASN A 139 16.22 -23.27 -11.29
N ALA A 140 15.67 -24.28 -10.63
CA ALA A 140 16.46 -25.38 -10.08
C ALA A 140 17.23 -26.11 -11.18
N MET A 141 16.57 -26.45 -12.29
CA MET A 141 17.19 -27.17 -13.40
C MET A 141 18.39 -26.41 -13.99
N LYS A 142 18.26 -25.08 -14.17
CA LYS A 142 19.36 -24.24 -14.68
C LYS A 142 20.60 -24.26 -13.78
N LYS A 143 20.42 -24.36 -12.46
CA LYS A 143 21.50 -24.28 -11.46
C LYS A 143 21.95 -25.63 -10.92
N PHE A 144 21.25 -26.71 -11.28
CA PHE A 144 21.53 -28.04 -10.79
C PHE A 144 22.91 -28.54 -11.26
N ASP A 145 23.55 -29.35 -10.42
CA ASP A 145 24.85 -29.93 -10.69
C ASP A 145 24.84 -31.44 -10.48
N PRO A 146 24.76 -32.24 -11.56
CA PRO A 146 24.72 -33.70 -11.47
C PRO A 146 25.99 -34.33 -10.90
N SER A 147 27.12 -33.59 -10.90
CA SER A 147 28.40 -34.09 -10.40
C SER A 147 28.41 -34.30 -8.88
N LYS A 148 27.52 -33.59 -8.16
CA LYS A 148 27.46 -33.61 -6.69
C LYS A 148 26.76 -34.84 -6.10
N GLY A 149 26.20 -35.72 -6.93
CA GLY A 149 25.60 -36.99 -6.49
C GLY A 149 24.27 -36.86 -5.72
N VAL A 150 23.69 -35.66 -5.63
CA VAL A 150 22.38 -35.43 -4.98
C VAL A 150 21.26 -35.60 -6.00
N LYS A 151 20.14 -36.20 -5.59
CA LYS A 151 18.93 -36.33 -6.43
C LYS A 151 18.43 -34.93 -6.84
N PHE A 152 17.97 -34.77 -8.09
CA PHE A 152 17.54 -33.45 -8.56
C PHE A 152 16.28 -32.98 -7.83
N ILE A 153 15.34 -33.87 -7.52
CA ILE A 153 14.17 -33.57 -6.67
C ILE A 153 14.56 -32.94 -5.32
N SER A 154 15.57 -33.49 -4.64
CA SER A 154 16.03 -32.97 -3.34
C SER A 154 16.50 -31.53 -3.47
N TYR A 155 17.28 -31.22 -4.51
CA TYR A 155 17.73 -29.85 -4.80
C TYR A 155 16.57 -28.93 -5.23
N ALA A 156 15.71 -29.40 -6.12
CA ALA A 156 14.59 -28.64 -6.67
C ALA A 156 13.56 -28.27 -5.60
N SER A 157 13.36 -29.12 -4.59
CA SER A 157 12.41 -28.86 -3.50
C SER A 157 12.62 -27.51 -2.81
N TYR A 158 13.88 -27.09 -2.63
CA TYR A 158 14.22 -25.79 -2.04
C TYR A 158 13.79 -24.62 -2.94
N TRP A 159 14.03 -24.74 -4.25
CA TRP A 159 13.64 -23.72 -5.22
C TRP A 159 12.12 -23.62 -5.37
N ILE A 160 11.44 -24.77 -5.47
CA ILE A 160 9.98 -24.82 -5.58
C ILE A 160 9.34 -24.12 -4.37
N LYS A 161 9.73 -24.49 -3.14
CA LYS A 161 9.22 -23.87 -1.92
C LYS A 161 9.54 -22.38 -1.84
N ALA A 162 10.75 -21.97 -2.22
CA ALA A 162 11.14 -20.56 -2.19
C ALA A 162 10.31 -19.69 -3.15
N PHE A 163 10.07 -20.17 -4.38
CA PHE A 163 9.25 -19.45 -5.36
C PHE A 163 7.79 -19.36 -4.91
N ILE A 164 7.22 -20.47 -4.44
CA ILE A 164 5.86 -20.50 -3.88
C ILE A 164 5.74 -19.53 -2.70
N HIS A 165 6.68 -19.55 -1.73
CA HIS A 165 6.66 -18.61 -0.60
C HIS A 165 6.76 -17.14 -1.04
N ASN A 166 7.60 -16.82 -2.02
CA ASN A 166 7.74 -15.45 -2.52
C ASN A 166 6.45 -14.98 -3.22
N TYR A 167 5.79 -15.87 -3.96
CA TYR A 167 4.51 -15.58 -4.60
C TYR A 167 3.42 -15.33 -3.56
N ILE A 168 3.31 -16.22 -2.57
CA ILE A 168 2.38 -16.05 -1.44
C ILE A 168 2.64 -14.70 -0.75
N LEU A 169 3.89 -14.39 -0.38
CA LEU A 169 4.23 -13.12 0.27
C LEU A 169 3.82 -11.90 -0.55
N SER A 170 3.96 -11.96 -1.87
CA SER A 170 3.70 -10.83 -2.76
C SER A 170 2.22 -10.64 -3.08
N ASN A 171 1.43 -11.73 -3.07
CA ASN A 171 0.02 -11.74 -3.49
C ASN A 171 -0.95 -12.13 -2.37
N PHE A 172 -0.49 -12.20 -1.12
CA PHE A 172 -1.36 -12.46 0.03
C PHE A 172 -2.38 -11.35 0.26
N SER A 173 -2.03 -10.11 -0.10
CA SER A 173 -2.88 -8.93 -0.03
C SER A 173 -2.58 -8.02 -1.22
N ILE A 174 -3.58 -7.23 -1.63
CA ILE A 174 -3.48 -6.12 -2.60
C ILE A 174 -2.40 -5.15 -2.14
N ILE A 175 -2.29 -4.91 -0.82
CA ILE A 175 -1.21 -4.13 -0.24
C ILE A 175 -0.02 -5.05 -0.02
N LYS A 176 1.01 -4.86 -0.84
CA LYS A 176 2.21 -5.70 -0.83
C LYS A 176 2.84 -5.81 0.56
N LEU A 177 3.05 -7.06 1.00
CA LEU A 177 3.74 -7.41 2.24
C LEU A 177 5.14 -7.97 1.95
N GLY A 178 6.05 -7.96 2.94
CA GLY A 178 7.35 -8.63 2.84
C GLY A 178 8.41 -7.83 2.07
N THR A 179 8.26 -6.51 2.04
CA THR A 179 9.27 -5.60 1.48
C THR A 179 10.50 -5.51 2.38
N THR A 180 10.29 -5.56 3.70
CA THR A 180 11.36 -5.54 4.70
C THR A 180 11.71 -6.95 5.20
N GLN A 181 12.94 -7.13 5.69
CA GLN A 181 13.37 -8.40 6.28
C GLN A 181 12.55 -8.77 7.53
N ASP A 182 12.17 -7.75 8.32
CA ASP A 182 11.34 -7.90 9.52
C ASP A 182 9.96 -8.46 9.14
N GLU A 183 9.31 -7.91 8.12
CA GLU A 183 8.01 -8.39 7.63
C GLU A 183 8.06 -9.86 7.19
N ARG A 184 9.12 -10.28 6.51
CA ARG A 184 9.28 -11.68 6.06
C ARG A 184 9.44 -12.64 7.23
N LYS A 185 10.23 -12.25 8.25
CA LYS A 185 10.40 -13.04 9.48
C LYS A 185 9.09 -13.16 10.25
N ILE A 186 8.34 -12.08 10.34
CA ILE A 186 7.04 -12.06 10.99
C ILE A 186 6.07 -12.97 10.22
N PHE A 187 5.94 -12.81 8.90
CA PHE A 187 5.02 -13.60 8.07
C PHE A 187 5.29 -15.11 8.15
N ALA A 188 6.56 -15.52 8.11
CA ALA A 188 6.94 -16.93 8.20
C ALA A 188 6.57 -17.58 9.54
N ASN A 189 6.53 -16.79 10.62
CA ASN A 189 6.27 -17.29 11.97
C ASN A 189 4.83 -17.04 12.45
N ILE A 190 4.09 -16.10 11.85
CA ILE A 190 2.70 -15.80 12.24
C ILE A 190 1.83 -17.06 12.25
N PHE A 191 1.99 -17.97 11.28
CA PHE A 191 1.17 -19.17 11.20
C PHE A 191 1.56 -20.25 12.23
N LYS A 192 2.84 -20.34 12.61
CA LYS A 192 3.29 -21.22 13.70
C LYS A 192 2.80 -20.72 15.07
N ILE A 193 2.89 -19.41 15.26
CA ILE A 193 2.48 -18.72 16.49
C ILE A 193 0.96 -18.83 16.73
N ARG A 194 0.15 -18.90 15.67
CA ARG A 194 -1.31 -19.08 15.76
C ARG A 194 -1.73 -20.43 16.34
N GLU A 195 -0.94 -21.49 16.19
CA GLU A 195 -1.25 -22.81 16.76
C GLU A 195 -0.78 -22.94 18.23
N GLU A 196 0.26 -22.19 18.63
CA GLU A 196 0.91 -22.34 19.93
C GLU A 196 0.43 -21.33 21.01
N THR A 197 -0.22 -20.22 20.63
CA THR A 197 -0.51 -19.15 21.59
C THR A 197 -1.88 -18.50 21.38
N TYR A 198 -2.69 -18.49 22.44
CA TYR A 198 -3.72 -17.46 22.67
C TYR A 198 -3.02 -16.08 22.72
N ALA A 199 -3.78 -15.01 22.50
CA ALA A 199 -3.36 -13.70 22.01
C ALA A 199 -2.28 -12.89 22.80
N GLU A 200 -1.57 -13.44 23.78
CA GLU A 200 -1.02 -12.66 24.89
C GLU A 200 0.48 -12.27 24.88
N ASP A 201 1.34 -12.78 24.00
CA ASP A 201 2.78 -12.45 24.11
C ASP A 201 3.42 -11.82 22.88
N VAL A 202 2.84 -10.72 22.38
CA VAL A 202 3.47 -9.87 21.34
C VAL A 202 4.88 -9.42 21.77
N LYS A 203 5.09 -9.21 23.08
CA LYS A 203 6.39 -8.83 23.64
C LYS A 203 7.42 -9.96 23.54
N GLU A 204 7.05 -11.18 23.90
CA GLU A 204 7.96 -12.32 23.75
C GLU A 204 8.21 -12.66 22.29
N GLN A 205 7.20 -12.50 21.43
CA GLN A 205 7.34 -12.65 19.98
C GLN A 205 8.35 -11.65 19.42
N GLY A 206 8.31 -10.40 19.87
CA GLY A 206 9.29 -9.37 19.55
C GLY A 206 10.71 -9.77 19.95
N LYS A 207 10.88 -10.30 21.16
CA LYS A 207 12.18 -10.79 21.65
C LYS A 207 12.68 -12.01 20.88
N LYS A 208 11.82 -12.99 20.58
CA LYS A 208 12.18 -14.20 19.83
C LYS A 208 12.58 -13.88 18.39
N LEU A 209 11.90 -12.93 17.75
CA LEU A 209 12.12 -12.57 16.34
C LEU A 209 13.15 -11.45 16.16
N GLY A 210 13.46 -10.70 17.22
CA GLY A 210 14.28 -9.50 17.17
C GLY A 210 13.62 -8.37 16.37
N VAL A 211 12.29 -8.23 16.48
CA VAL A 211 11.49 -7.24 15.75
C VAL A 211 10.65 -6.43 16.74
N ASP A 212 10.42 -5.16 16.40
CA ASP A 212 9.61 -4.24 17.20
C ASP A 212 8.15 -4.70 17.38
N GLU A 213 7.60 -4.47 18.56
CA GLU A 213 6.26 -4.91 18.96
C GLU A 213 5.18 -4.27 18.08
N GLU A 214 5.34 -2.98 17.75
CA GLU A 214 4.38 -2.26 16.90
C GLU A 214 4.30 -2.87 15.49
N LYS A 215 5.45 -3.22 14.91
CA LYS A 215 5.50 -3.89 13.60
C LYS A 215 4.82 -5.26 13.64
N ILE A 216 4.97 -6.00 14.74
CA ILE A 216 4.30 -7.31 14.93
C ILE A 216 2.80 -7.13 15.04
N LYS A 217 2.31 -6.13 15.80
CA LYS A 217 0.86 -5.83 15.90
C LYS A 217 0.28 -5.47 14.54
N LEU A 218 0.94 -4.58 13.82
CA LEU A 218 0.51 -4.15 12.49
C LEU A 218 0.50 -5.31 11.49
N MET A 219 1.56 -6.11 11.45
CA MET A 219 1.63 -7.28 10.56
C MET A 219 0.64 -8.37 10.95
N SER A 220 0.46 -8.65 12.24
CA SER A 220 -0.50 -9.65 12.70
C SER A 220 -1.95 -9.24 12.41
N SER A 221 -2.27 -7.95 12.55
CA SER A 221 -3.56 -7.39 12.14
C SER A 221 -3.78 -7.56 10.63
N ARG A 222 -2.79 -7.22 9.79
CA ARG A 222 -2.88 -7.40 8.32
C ARG A 222 -3.01 -8.85 7.89
N VAL A 223 -2.38 -9.80 8.59
CA VAL A 223 -2.54 -11.23 8.26
C VAL A 223 -3.86 -11.80 8.80
N ARG A 224 -4.49 -11.15 9.79
CA ARG A 224 -5.83 -11.53 10.29
C ARG A 224 -6.94 -11.00 9.37
N SER A 225 -6.85 -9.74 8.98
CA SER A 225 -7.84 -9.08 8.14
C SER A 225 -7.41 -9.14 6.68
N ARG A 226 -8.00 -10.04 5.90
CA ARG A 226 -7.84 -10.02 4.44
C ARG A 226 -8.47 -8.76 3.86
N ASP A 227 -8.05 -8.41 2.64
CA ASP A 227 -8.70 -7.37 1.87
C ASP A 227 -10.17 -7.70 1.65
N ILE A 228 -11.03 -6.72 1.86
CA ILE A 228 -12.48 -6.84 1.75
C ILE A 228 -12.91 -6.05 0.53
N SER A 229 -13.73 -6.64 -0.34
CA SER A 229 -14.31 -5.90 -1.46
C SER A 229 -15.32 -4.89 -0.96
N LEU A 230 -15.27 -3.67 -1.49
CA LEU A 230 -16.31 -2.66 -1.24
C LEU A 230 -17.66 -3.04 -1.86
N GLU A 231 -17.64 -3.96 -2.82
CA GLU A 231 -18.83 -4.53 -3.47
C GLU A 231 -19.43 -5.68 -2.65
N ASN A 232 -18.82 -6.09 -1.53
CA ASN A 232 -19.34 -7.19 -0.73
C ASN A 232 -20.76 -6.85 -0.24
N PRO A 233 -21.77 -7.67 -0.55
CA PRO A 233 -23.15 -7.44 -0.13
C PRO A 233 -23.24 -7.52 1.40
N GLN A 234 -24.05 -6.65 1.98
CA GLN A 234 -24.28 -6.54 3.42
C GLN A 234 -25.70 -6.97 3.81
N ASP A 235 -26.54 -7.26 2.81
CA ASP A 235 -27.90 -7.77 2.89
C ASP A 235 -28.06 -9.07 2.09
N GLU A 236 -29.14 -9.81 2.34
CA GLU A 236 -29.43 -11.07 1.63
C GLU A 236 -29.81 -10.86 0.16
N GLU A 237 -30.43 -9.72 -0.18
CA GLU A 237 -30.78 -9.35 -1.56
C GLU A 237 -29.56 -8.89 -2.38
N GLY A 238 -28.44 -8.57 -1.72
CA GLY A 238 -27.22 -8.07 -2.37
C GLY A 238 -27.33 -6.66 -2.95
N SER A 239 -28.35 -5.90 -2.55
CA SER A 239 -28.58 -4.54 -2.99
C SER A 239 -27.73 -3.52 -2.24
N LEU A 240 -27.43 -3.81 -0.97
CA LEU A 240 -26.66 -2.97 -0.09
C LEU A 240 -25.20 -3.41 -0.09
N LYS A 241 -24.32 -2.57 -0.61
CA LYS A 241 -22.89 -2.87 -0.68
C LYS A 241 -22.17 -2.28 0.53
N LEU A 242 -21.01 -2.82 0.86
CA LEU A 242 -20.14 -2.25 1.90
C LEU A 242 -19.82 -0.77 1.60
N ALA A 243 -19.62 -0.41 0.33
CA ALA A 243 -19.39 0.96 -0.11
C ALA A 243 -20.47 1.94 0.34
N ASP A 244 -21.73 1.50 0.39
CA ASP A 244 -22.89 2.36 0.68
C ASP A 244 -23.03 2.65 2.19
N ILE A 245 -22.47 1.79 3.04
CA ILE A 245 -22.48 1.94 4.51
C ILE A 245 -21.33 2.84 4.98
N LEU A 246 -20.23 2.88 4.23
CA LEU A 246 -19.05 3.65 4.60
C LEU A 246 -19.36 5.15 4.51
N LYS A 247 -19.31 5.82 5.67
CA LYS A 247 -19.47 7.27 5.73
C LYS A 247 -18.26 7.95 5.10
N ALA A 248 -18.54 8.94 4.25
CA ALA A 248 -17.52 9.90 3.85
C ALA A 248 -17.04 10.70 5.07
N ASP A 249 -15.85 11.27 4.96
CA ASP A 249 -15.33 12.19 5.97
C ASP A 249 -16.29 13.39 6.12
N GLU A 250 -16.54 13.82 7.36
CA GLU A 250 -17.47 14.90 7.70
C GLU A 250 -17.07 16.23 7.02
N SER A 251 -15.79 16.37 6.65
CA SER A 251 -15.28 17.52 5.88
C SER A 251 -15.93 17.70 4.51
N TYR A 252 -16.50 16.64 3.93
CA TYR A 252 -17.23 16.69 2.65
C TYR A 252 -18.70 17.07 2.80
N GLU A 253 -19.24 17.14 4.02
CA GLU A 253 -20.61 17.58 4.22
C GLU A 253 -20.76 19.06 3.85
N PRO A 254 -21.77 19.44 3.04
CA PRO A 254 -21.92 20.82 2.58
C PRO A 254 -22.01 21.85 3.71
N ILE A 255 -22.67 21.50 4.81
CA ILE A 255 -22.82 22.37 5.99
C ILE A 255 -21.47 22.55 6.67
N THR A 256 -20.78 21.45 6.99
CA THR A 256 -19.46 21.45 7.62
C THR A 256 -18.44 22.20 6.78
N ARG A 257 -18.47 22.05 5.45
CA ARG A 257 -17.60 22.78 4.53
C ARG A 257 -17.84 24.29 4.58
N VAL A 258 -19.09 24.73 4.51
CA VAL A 258 -19.43 26.17 4.61
C VAL A 258 -19.03 26.71 5.99
N GLU A 259 -19.21 25.94 7.06
CA GLU A 259 -18.78 26.34 8.40
C GLU A 259 -17.26 26.45 8.54
N LEU A 260 -16.50 25.54 7.91
CA LEU A 260 -15.04 25.60 7.86
C LEU A 260 -14.55 26.79 7.04
N GLU A 261 -15.17 27.06 5.89
CA GLU A 261 -14.88 28.24 5.06
C GLU A 261 -15.19 29.55 5.80
N ASP A 262 -16.38 29.67 6.42
CA ASP A 262 -16.76 30.82 7.25
C ASP A 262 -15.79 31.01 8.42
N SER A 263 -15.43 29.93 9.11
CA SER A 263 -14.49 29.96 10.24
C SER A 263 -13.10 30.41 9.78
N ARG A 264 -12.65 29.94 8.63
CA ARG A 264 -11.37 30.31 8.02
C ARG A 264 -11.35 31.80 7.66
N ASP A 265 -12.38 32.30 7.00
CA ASP A 265 -12.52 33.71 6.65
C ASP A 265 -12.56 34.60 7.90
N PHE A 266 -13.32 34.18 8.91
CA PHE A 266 -13.39 34.88 10.18
C PHE A 266 -12.01 34.95 10.84
N ILE A 267 -11.32 33.82 10.97
CA ILE A 267 -9.96 33.78 11.53
C ILE A 267 -9.00 34.65 10.71
N GLN A 268 -9.07 34.57 9.38
CA GLN A 268 -8.19 35.34 8.49
C GLN A 268 -8.41 36.85 8.64
N SER A 269 -9.66 37.31 8.69
CA SER A 269 -9.98 38.72 8.92
C SER A 269 -9.47 39.22 10.27
N ARG A 270 -9.65 38.44 11.35
CA ARG A 270 -9.15 38.79 12.69
C ARG A 270 -7.64 38.74 12.80
N LEU A 271 -6.99 37.81 12.10
CA LEU A 271 -5.55 37.79 11.99
C LEU A 271 -5.06 39.07 11.29
N ASN A 272 -5.68 39.46 10.18
CA ASN A 272 -5.33 40.69 9.46
C ASN A 272 -5.48 41.93 10.37
N ASP A 273 -6.59 42.05 11.11
CA ASP A 273 -6.80 43.11 12.11
C ASP A 273 -5.67 43.10 13.15
N ALA A 274 -5.31 41.92 13.67
CA ALA A 274 -4.23 41.79 14.65
C ALA A 274 -2.85 42.14 14.07
N PHE A 275 -2.61 41.83 12.79
CA PHE A 275 -1.38 42.19 12.08
C PHE A 275 -1.23 43.71 11.89
N LEU A 276 -2.33 44.48 11.87
CA LEU A 276 -2.28 45.96 11.81
C LEU A 276 -1.67 46.59 13.07
N HIS A 277 -1.80 45.94 14.22
CA HIS A 277 -1.23 46.40 15.49
C HIS A 277 0.24 46.00 15.71
N LEU A 278 0.79 45.17 14.82
CA LEU A 278 2.21 44.83 14.83
C LEU A 278 3.03 45.90 14.12
N THR A 279 4.23 46.16 14.64
CA THR A 279 5.22 46.99 13.94
C THR A 279 5.70 46.30 12.65
N SER A 280 6.27 47.06 11.71
CA SER A 280 6.79 46.53 10.45
C SER A 280 7.79 45.38 10.66
N GLN A 281 8.70 45.53 11.63
CA GLN A 281 9.69 44.50 12.00
C GLN A 281 9.04 43.24 12.59
N GLU A 282 8.06 43.39 13.49
CA GLU A 282 7.33 42.27 14.08
C GLU A 282 6.54 41.50 13.02
N ARG A 283 5.86 42.21 12.11
CA ARG A 283 5.10 41.61 11.00
C ARG A 283 6.00 40.82 10.07
N GLN A 284 7.15 41.38 9.68
CA GLN A 284 8.09 40.74 8.77
C GLN A 284 8.66 39.44 9.36
N VAL A 285 9.04 39.45 10.64
CA VAL A 285 9.53 38.24 11.33
C VAL A 285 8.47 37.14 11.37
N ILE A 286 7.22 37.47 11.73
CA ILE A 286 6.14 36.47 11.79
C ILE A 286 5.77 35.95 10.40
N GLN A 287 5.69 36.82 9.39
CA GLN A 287 5.37 36.41 8.02
C GLN A 287 6.41 35.44 7.45
N GLN A 288 7.70 35.76 7.60
CA GLN A 288 8.77 34.93 7.06
C GLN A 288 8.95 33.59 7.78
N ARG A 289 8.58 33.51 9.07
CA ARG A 289 8.75 32.29 9.87
C ARG A 289 7.52 31.37 9.89
N TYR A 290 6.31 31.92 9.80
CA TYR A 290 5.07 31.14 9.99
C TYR A 290 4.10 31.17 8.80
N LEU A 291 4.10 32.25 8.00
CA LEU A 291 3.17 32.39 6.87
C LEU A 291 3.82 32.12 5.51
N ASN A 292 5.15 31.99 5.47
CA ASN A 292 5.89 31.66 4.25
C ASN A 292 5.82 30.13 4.01
N PRO A 293 5.51 29.65 2.79
CA PRO A 293 5.57 28.22 2.45
C PRO A 293 6.96 27.60 2.71
N ARG A 294 8.02 28.41 2.75
CA ARG A 294 9.35 28.00 3.21
C ARG A 294 9.71 28.80 4.47
N PRO A 295 9.43 28.27 5.67
CA PRO A 295 9.67 29.00 6.92
C PRO A 295 11.18 29.19 7.13
N LYS A 296 11.61 30.45 7.26
CA LYS A 296 13.02 30.79 7.47
C LYS A 296 13.47 30.50 8.90
N THR A 297 14.73 30.10 9.05
CA THR A 297 15.33 29.92 10.39
C THR A 297 15.71 31.26 11.02
N LEU A 298 15.90 31.28 12.35
CA LEU A 298 16.37 32.49 13.06
C LEU A 298 17.74 32.98 12.54
N LYS A 299 18.57 32.06 12.02
CA LYS A 299 19.87 32.40 11.44
C LYS A 299 19.70 33.12 10.10
N GLU A 300 18.87 32.58 9.21
CA GLU A 300 18.61 33.21 7.91
C GLU A 300 17.99 34.60 8.05
N LEU A 301 17.05 34.77 9.00
CA LEU A 301 16.48 36.08 9.31
C LEU A 301 17.50 37.04 9.94
N SER A 302 18.46 36.52 10.71
CA SER A 302 19.55 37.30 11.31
C SER A 302 20.47 37.85 10.24
N ASP A 303 20.79 37.02 9.25
CA ASP A 303 21.65 37.37 8.13
C ASP A 303 20.95 38.37 7.18
N GLU A 304 19.65 38.19 6.92
CA GLU A 304 18.84 39.07 6.06
C GLU A 304 18.55 40.44 6.68
N LEU A 305 18.16 40.47 7.96
CA LEU A 305 17.82 41.71 8.68
C LEU A 305 19.03 42.39 9.32
N LYS A 306 20.22 41.77 9.27
CA LYS A 306 21.46 42.22 9.93
C LYS A 306 21.28 42.51 11.42
N ILE A 307 20.49 41.67 12.09
CA ILE A 307 20.15 41.79 13.52
C ILE A 307 20.54 40.48 14.20
N SER A 308 21.01 40.53 15.46
CA SER A 308 21.34 39.32 16.23
C SER A 308 20.15 38.35 16.35
N LYS A 309 20.43 37.04 16.30
CA LYS A 309 19.44 35.97 16.50
C LYS A 309 18.59 36.16 17.75
N GLU A 310 19.21 36.57 18.87
CA GLU A 310 18.48 36.78 20.12
C GLU A 310 17.52 37.98 20.02
N ARG A 311 17.90 39.00 19.25
CA ARG A 311 17.02 40.14 19.02
C ARG A 311 15.81 39.76 18.17
N ILE A 312 15.96 38.89 17.18
CA ILE A 312 14.82 38.35 16.41
C ILE A 312 13.90 37.52 17.32
N ARG A 313 14.48 36.70 18.21
CA ARG A 313 13.70 35.93 19.21
C ARG A 313 12.91 36.85 20.15
N GLN A 314 13.48 37.98 20.55
CA GLN A 314 12.78 38.99 21.35
C GLN A 314 11.63 39.65 20.58
N VAL A 315 11.87 40.04 19.32
CA VAL A 315 10.85 40.63 18.44
C VAL A 315 9.69 39.65 18.23
N GLU A 316 10.01 38.38 17.98
CA GLU A 316 9.03 37.30 17.88
C GLU A 316 8.20 37.14 19.16
N LYS A 317 8.84 37.03 20.33
CA LYS A 317 8.14 36.85 21.60
C LYS A 317 7.17 38.01 21.87
N ARG A 318 7.60 39.25 21.57
CA ARG A 318 6.77 40.45 21.69
C ARG A 318 5.60 40.44 20.71
N ALA A 319 5.85 40.06 19.45
CA ALA A 319 4.82 39.94 18.43
C ALA A 319 3.74 38.92 18.84
N PHE A 320 4.15 37.74 19.33
CA PHE A 320 3.22 36.72 19.83
C PHE A 320 2.44 37.19 21.06
N GLN A 321 3.06 37.92 21.98
CA GLN A 321 2.34 38.51 23.12
C GLN A 321 1.27 39.50 22.66
N LYS A 322 1.59 40.39 21.70
CA LYS A 322 0.62 41.33 21.13
C LYS A 322 -0.53 40.61 20.42
N LEU A 323 -0.20 39.66 19.55
CA LEU A 323 -1.20 38.83 18.84
C LEU A 323 -2.10 38.08 19.82
N ARG A 324 -1.53 37.47 20.86
CA ARG A 324 -2.30 36.74 21.89
C ARG A 324 -3.26 37.67 22.64
N THR A 325 -2.82 38.86 23.04
CA THR A 325 -3.69 39.81 23.74
C THR A 325 -4.85 40.28 22.87
N ILE A 326 -4.59 40.52 21.58
CA ILE A 326 -5.62 40.95 20.62
C ILE A 326 -6.59 39.81 20.32
N LEU A 327 -6.07 38.64 19.94
CA LEU A 327 -6.87 37.47 19.59
C LEU A 327 -7.65 36.91 20.80
N SER A 328 -7.14 37.05 22.03
CA SER A 328 -7.86 36.63 23.24
C SER A 328 -9.13 37.45 23.48
N LYS A 329 -9.17 38.73 23.07
CA LYS A 329 -10.38 39.55 23.13
C LYS A 329 -11.44 38.99 22.17
N TYR A 330 -11.04 38.65 20.95
CA TYR A 330 -11.92 38.04 19.95
C TYR A 330 -12.31 36.59 20.29
N ALA A 331 -11.46 35.83 20.98
CA ALA A 331 -11.76 34.46 21.40
C ALA A 331 -12.93 34.42 22.40
N LYS A 332 -13.01 35.39 23.32
CA LYS A 332 -14.13 35.50 24.28
C LYS A 332 -15.46 35.83 23.60
N THR A 333 -15.42 36.58 22.51
CA THR A 333 -16.60 36.98 21.72
C THR A 333 -16.83 36.10 20.50
N PHE A 334 -16.01 35.07 20.27
CA PHE A 334 -15.92 34.32 19.02
C PHE A 334 -17.28 33.84 18.52
N ARG A 335 -18.07 33.21 19.40
CA ARG A 335 -19.39 32.69 19.06
C ARG A 335 -20.40 33.80 18.73
N ILE A 336 -20.35 34.92 19.46
CA ILE A 336 -21.25 36.07 19.27
C ILE A 336 -20.86 36.86 18.01
N ASP A 337 -19.56 37.05 17.77
CA ASP A 337 -19.05 37.78 16.62
C ASP A 337 -19.23 36.98 15.33
N MET A 338 -19.05 35.64 15.36
CA MET A 338 -19.43 34.77 14.23
C MET A 338 -20.92 34.90 13.89
N LEU A 339 -21.80 34.87 14.91
CA LEU A 339 -23.24 35.02 14.68
C LEU A 339 -23.60 36.41 14.14
N LYS A 340 -22.99 37.48 14.67
CA LYS A 340 -23.18 38.85 14.16
C LYS A 340 -22.68 38.99 12.73
N ASP A 341 -21.55 38.36 12.38
CA ASP A 341 -20.99 38.44 11.03
C ASP A 341 -21.81 37.62 10.03
N LYS A 342 -22.32 36.44 10.43
CA LYS A 342 -23.32 35.67 9.64
C LYS A 342 -24.58 36.49 9.38
N VAL A 343 -25.11 37.20 10.39
CA VAL A 343 -26.27 38.09 10.23
C VAL A 343 -25.95 39.28 9.32
N ARG A 344 -24.75 39.88 9.43
CA ARG A 344 -24.29 40.97 8.55
C ARG A 344 -24.14 40.51 7.10
N ARG A 345 -23.55 39.34 6.85
CA ARG A 345 -23.45 38.73 5.51
C ARG A 345 -24.84 38.48 4.93
N LYS A 346 -25.79 37.94 5.70
CA LYS A 346 -27.18 37.71 5.27
C LYS A 346 -27.95 39.00 4.95
N ARG A 347 -27.65 40.10 5.65
CA ARG A 347 -28.21 41.43 5.35
C ARG A 347 -27.59 42.03 4.08
N ARG A 348 -26.25 41.95 3.94
CA ARG A 348 -25.54 42.39 2.73
C ARG A 348 -26.03 41.66 1.48
N THR A 349 -26.19 40.34 1.51
CA THR A 349 -26.70 39.58 0.35
C THR A 349 -28.15 39.93 0.00
N LYS A 350 -28.96 40.30 1.01
CA LYS A 350 -30.33 40.80 0.77
C LYS A 350 -30.32 42.20 0.14
N GLU A 351 -29.53 43.12 0.66
CA GLU A 351 -29.35 44.48 0.13
C GLU A 351 -28.73 44.46 -1.28
N GLU A 352 -27.74 43.60 -1.53
CA GLU A 352 -27.12 43.37 -2.83
C GLU A 352 -28.10 42.76 -3.84
N MET A 353 -28.96 41.82 -3.41
CA MET A 353 -30.06 41.30 -4.24
C MET A 353 -31.11 42.36 -4.55
N GLU A 354 -31.46 43.22 -3.58
CA GLU A 354 -32.41 44.32 -3.79
C GLU A 354 -31.82 45.38 -4.73
N LEU A 355 -30.53 45.71 -4.60
CA LEU A 355 -29.80 46.58 -5.52
C LEU A 355 -29.73 45.98 -6.93
N ALA A 356 -29.44 44.69 -7.06
CA ALA A 356 -29.43 43.99 -8.35
C ALA A 356 -30.82 43.99 -9.00
N ARG A 357 -31.90 43.81 -8.24
CA ARG A 357 -33.28 43.93 -8.73
C ARG A 357 -33.61 45.36 -9.16
N MET A 358 -33.17 46.37 -8.41
CA MET A 358 -33.34 47.78 -8.79
C MET A 358 -32.58 48.11 -10.08
N ILE A 359 -31.32 47.68 -10.21
CA ILE A 359 -30.52 47.86 -11.43
C ILE A 359 -31.17 47.14 -12.62
N GLN A 360 -31.66 45.91 -12.45
CA GLN A 360 -32.40 45.22 -13.51
C GLN A 360 -33.71 45.93 -13.88
N GLY A 361 -34.41 46.50 -12.90
CA GLY A 361 -35.60 47.34 -13.09
C GLY A 361 -35.28 48.60 -13.91
N GLU A 362 -34.21 49.32 -13.57
CA GLU A 362 -33.75 50.50 -14.29
C GLU A 362 -33.28 50.17 -15.71
N ILE A 363 -32.58 49.06 -15.92
CA ILE A 363 -32.17 48.58 -17.24
C ILE A 363 -33.42 48.27 -18.10
N LYS A 364 -34.44 47.62 -17.52
CA LYS A 364 -35.72 47.37 -18.19
C LYS A 364 -36.46 48.67 -18.52
N GLN A 365 -36.48 49.65 -17.61
CA GLN A 365 -37.09 50.96 -17.87
C GLN A 365 -36.33 51.76 -18.93
N LYS A 366 -34.99 51.77 -18.91
CA LYS A 366 -34.16 52.40 -19.96
C LYS A 366 -34.39 51.74 -21.32
N LYS A 367 -34.49 50.41 -21.40
CA LYS A 367 -34.88 49.70 -22.64
C LYS A 367 -36.29 50.08 -23.11
N LYS A 368 -37.25 50.24 -22.19
CA LYS A 368 -38.63 50.66 -22.50
C LYS A 368 -38.71 52.12 -22.94
N ARG A 369 -37.92 53.02 -22.34
CA ARG A 369 -37.78 54.42 -22.75
C ARG A 369 -37.12 54.53 -24.13
N ARG A 370 -36.03 53.80 -24.39
CA ARG A 370 -35.41 53.70 -25.73
C ARG A 370 -36.41 53.21 -26.79
N ARG A 371 -37.20 52.18 -26.48
CA ARG A 371 -38.29 51.72 -27.37
C ARG A 371 -39.35 52.79 -27.61
N LYS A 372 -39.75 53.56 -26.59
CA LYS A 372 -40.71 54.67 -26.74
C LYS A 372 -40.18 55.86 -27.55
N THR A 373 -38.87 56.17 -27.49
CA THR A 373 -38.26 57.18 -28.36
C THR A 373 -38.11 56.69 -29.80
N LEU A 374 -37.87 55.39 -30.01
CA LEU A 374 -37.83 54.77 -31.34
C LEU A 374 -39.23 54.67 -32.01
N THR A 375 -40.33 54.68 -31.25
CA THR A 375 -41.70 54.60 -31.81
C THR A 375 -42.34 55.96 -32.14
N LYS A 376 -41.58 57.05 -32.16
CA LYS A 376 -42.08 58.41 -32.49
C LYS A 376 -41.49 59.02 -33.76
N VAL A 377 -40.84 58.22 -34.60
CA VAL A 377 -40.42 58.62 -35.94
C VAL A 377 -41.16 57.70 -36.91
N GLU A 378 -41.93 58.30 -37.82
CA GLU A 378 -42.61 57.58 -38.89
C GLU A 378 -41.59 56.84 -39.77
N PRO A 379 -41.92 55.64 -40.28
CA PRO A 379 -40.96 54.81 -40.98
C PRO A 379 -40.68 55.43 -42.35
N THR A 380 -39.50 56.03 -42.52
CA THR A 380 -38.89 56.16 -43.84
C THR A 380 -38.03 54.93 -44.09
N THR A 381 -38.30 54.31 -45.23
CA THR A 381 -37.62 53.18 -45.83
C THR A 381 -36.09 53.30 -45.73
N THR A 382 -35.40 52.28 -45.23
CA THR A 382 -34.14 51.83 -45.82
C THR A 382 -33.72 50.44 -45.34
N GLU A 383 -33.44 49.61 -46.34
CA GLU A 383 -32.85 48.28 -46.28
C GLU A 383 -31.42 48.36 -45.72
N PHE A 384 -31.10 47.72 -44.58
CA PHE A 384 -29.70 47.51 -44.24
C PHE A 384 -29.51 46.27 -43.33
N PHE A 385 -29.41 45.10 -43.96
CA PHE A 385 -28.58 43.94 -43.59
C PHE A 385 -29.02 42.97 -42.47
N ASP A 386 -29.80 41.96 -42.89
CA ASP A 386 -29.55 40.55 -42.60
C ASP A 386 -28.24 40.09 -43.28
N ILE A 387 -27.09 40.08 -42.60
CA ILE A 387 -25.97 39.18 -42.94
C ILE A 387 -25.13 38.92 -41.67
N LYS A 388 -25.27 37.73 -41.08
CA LYS A 388 -24.16 36.80 -40.68
C LYS A 388 -24.63 35.74 -39.66
N ASP A 389 -25.58 34.90 -40.09
CA ASP A 389 -25.79 33.55 -39.55
C ASP A 389 -24.95 32.50 -40.31
N LYS A 390 -23.76 32.90 -40.79
CA LYS A 390 -22.75 31.98 -41.32
C LYS A 390 -21.38 32.41 -40.83
N MET A 391 -20.70 31.44 -40.22
CA MET A 391 -19.37 31.48 -39.60
C MET A 391 -19.43 32.08 -38.19
N ILE A 392 -19.15 31.33 -37.12
CA ILE A 392 -17.89 30.63 -36.79
C ILE A 392 -18.27 29.71 -35.59
N GLU A 393 -18.36 28.38 -35.74
CA GLU A 393 -17.32 27.38 -35.38
C GLU A 393 -16.13 27.87 -34.56
#